data_AF-A0A081BMP2-F1
#
_entry.id   AF-A0A081BMP2-F1
#
_cell.length_a   1.000
_cell.length_b   1.000
_cell.length_c   1.000
_cell.angle_alpha   90.00
_cell.angle_beta   90.00
_cell.angle_gamma   90.00
#
_symmetry.space_group_name_H-M   'P 1'
#
loop_
_entity.id
_entity.type
_entity.pdbx_description
1 polymer ?
#
loop_
_entity_poly.entity_id
_entity_poly.type
_entity_poly.pdbx_seq_one_letter_code
_entity_poly.pdbx_strand_id
1 'polypeptide(L)'
;MVTTNYVITELVALMNSPLRLSRDVMIGFVESLKNSPYVEIVHVEPEVDAQAWQMLKSRPDKTWSLVDCASFVIMRQRKLTQALTTDHHFEQAGFVRLLK
;
A
#
# COMPACT_ATOMS: atom_id res chain seq x y z
N MET A 1 7.10 -10.10 5.19
CA MET A 1 5.94 -9.35 4.65
C MET A 1 6.46 -8.06 4.03
N VAL A 2 5.87 -7.58 2.94
CA VAL A 2 6.32 -6.36 2.25
C VAL A 2 5.20 -5.32 2.28
N THR A 3 5.52 -4.07 2.58
CA THR A 3 4.64 -2.90 2.47
C THR A 3 5.42 -1.71 1.91
N THR A 4 4.77 -0.55 1.73
CA THR A 4 5.40 0.65 1.15
C THR A 4 5.24 1.87 2.05
N ASN A 5 6.11 2.86 1.91
CA ASN A 5 5.93 4.16 2.56
C ASN A 5 4.61 4.86 2.17
N TYR A 6 4.05 4.58 0.98
CA TYR A 6 2.74 5.09 0.57
C TYR A 6 1.62 4.46 1.40
N VAL A 7 1.64 3.14 1.59
CA VAL A 7 0.70 2.44 2.48
C VAL A 7 0.83 2.93 3.93
N ILE A 8 2.06 3.18 4.41
CA ILE A 8 2.26 3.78 5.74
C ILE A 8 1.67 5.18 5.83
N THR A 9 1.81 6.00 4.78
CA THR A 9 1.23 7.36 4.73
C THR A 9 -0.29 7.31 4.80
N GLU A 10 -0.91 6.45 4.00
CA GLU A 10 -2.36 6.25 4.01
C GLU A 10 -2.86 5.69 5.34
N LEU A 11 -2.16 4.73 5.92
CA LEU A 11 -2.45 4.19 7.25
C LEU A 11 -2.42 5.28 8.33
N VAL A 12 -1.40 6.15 8.33
CA VAL A 12 -1.34 7.29 9.28
C VAL A 12 -2.52 8.24 9.07
N ALA A 13 -2.89 8.53 7.81
CA ALA A 13 -4.06 9.34 7.51
C ALA A 13 -5.34 8.69 8.03
N LEU A 14 -5.53 7.38 7.81
CA LEU A 14 -6.67 6.59 8.27
C LEU A 14 -6.80 6.55 9.80
N MET A 15 -5.68 6.30 10.48
CA MET A 15 -5.64 6.30 11.95
C MET A 15 -6.00 7.67 12.54
N ASN A 16 -5.60 8.75 11.86
CA ASN A 16 -5.97 10.10 12.25
C ASN A 16 -7.44 10.40 11.95
N SER A 17 -7.93 10.02 10.76
CA SER A 17 -9.31 10.16 10.33
C SER A 17 -9.69 9.06 9.34
N PRO A 18 -10.78 8.31 9.57
CA PRO A 18 -11.85 8.58 10.53
C PRO A 18 -11.63 7.94 11.91
N LEU A 19 -10.55 7.19 12.14
CA LEU A 19 -10.39 6.39 13.37
C LEU A 19 -10.10 7.23 14.62
N ARG A 20 -9.60 8.48 14.46
CA ARG A 20 -9.37 9.46 15.54
C ARG A 20 -8.51 8.90 16.69
N LEU A 21 -7.48 8.11 16.36
CA LEU A 21 -6.52 7.62 17.35
C LEU A 21 -5.63 8.76 17.86
N SER A 22 -5.12 8.63 19.09
CA SER A 22 -4.19 9.60 19.65
C SER A 22 -2.84 9.56 18.89
N ARG A 23 -2.12 10.69 18.89
CA ARG A 23 -0.82 10.80 18.23
C ARG A 23 0.17 9.74 18.72
N ASP A 24 0.21 9.51 20.02
CA ASP A 24 1.13 8.54 20.65
C ASP A 24 0.85 7.11 20.20
N VAL A 25 -0.42 6.72 20.10
CA VAL A 25 -0.82 5.40 19.60
C VAL A 25 -0.42 5.24 18.13
N MET A 26 -0.67 6.26 17.31
CA MET A 26 -0.31 6.23 15.88
C MET A 26 1.20 6.10 15.67
N ILE A 27 1.99 6.91 16.39
CA ILE A 27 3.46 6.88 16.28
C ILE A 27 3.99 5.53 16.77
N GLY A 28 3.57 5.08 17.96
CA GLY A 28 4.03 3.82 18.53
C GLY A 28 3.72 2.62 17.61
N PHE A 29 2.54 2.61 16.98
CA PHE A 29 2.19 1.57 16.01
C PHE A 29 3.10 1.60 14.77
N VAL A 30 3.31 2.77 14.15
CA VAL A 30 4.17 2.88 12.97
C VAL A 30 5.63 2.58 13.28
N GLU A 31 6.14 2.99 14.45
CA GLU A 31 7.48 2.62 14.90
C GLU A 31 7.62 1.12 15.10
N SER A 32 6.60 0.45 15.66
CA SER A 32 6.60 -1.01 15.78
C SER A 32 6.70 -1.71 14.42
N LEU A 33 6.05 -1.17 13.37
CA LEU A 33 6.16 -1.69 12.00
C LEU A 33 7.54 -1.43 11.42
N LYS A 34 8.09 -0.23 11.58
CA LYS A 34 9.42 0.15 11.08
C LYS A 34 10.56 -0.63 11.71
N ASN A 35 10.41 -1.01 12.97
CA ASN A 35 11.43 -1.75 13.73
C ASN A 35 11.23 -3.27 13.67
N SER A 36 10.17 -3.75 13.02
CA SER A 36 9.88 -5.18 12.93
C SER A 36 10.81 -5.89 11.94
N PRO A 37 11.52 -6.96 12.34
CA PRO A 37 12.37 -7.74 11.42
C PRO A 37 11.54 -8.55 10.41
N TYR A 38 10.22 -8.64 10.58
CA TYR A 38 9.32 -9.41 9.71
C TYR A 38 8.66 -8.57 8.61
N VAL A 39 8.83 -7.24 8.66
CA VAL A 39 8.20 -6.28 7.74
C VAL A 39 9.28 -5.51 7.00
N GLU A 40 9.33 -5.70 5.69
CA GLU A 40 10.11 -4.84 4.81
C GLU A 40 9.25 -3.67 4.35
N ILE A 41 9.71 -2.44 4.60
CA ILE A 41 9.07 -1.23 4.09
C ILE A 41 9.87 -0.74 2.89
N VAL A 42 9.29 -0.90 1.70
CA VAL A 42 9.89 -0.44 0.44
C VAL A 42 9.59 1.04 0.28
N HIS A 43 10.63 1.83 0.05
CA HIS A 43 10.44 3.23 -0.35
C HIS A 43 10.03 3.29 -1.82
N VAL A 44 8.95 4.01 -2.11
CA VAL A 44 8.50 4.29 -3.47
C VAL A 44 9.47 5.29 -4.08
N GLU A 45 10.32 4.79 -4.96
CA GLU A 45 11.27 5.60 -5.73
C GLU A 45 10.55 6.39 -6.84
N PRO A 46 11.15 7.47 -7.37
CA PRO A 46 10.55 8.30 -8.41
C PRO A 46 10.10 7.53 -9.65
N GLU A 47 10.82 6.46 -10.02
CA GLU A 47 10.46 5.61 -11.16
C GLU A 47 9.17 4.83 -10.91
N VAL A 48 9.02 4.27 -9.70
CA VAL A 48 7.81 3.56 -9.28
C VAL A 48 6.63 4.51 -9.19
N ASP A 49 6.84 5.71 -8.64
CA ASP A 49 5.81 6.75 -8.58
C ASP A 49 5.30 7.14 -9.98
N ALA A 50 6.23 7.39 -10.92
CA ALA A 50 5.86 7.72 -12.30
C ALA A 50 5.09 6.59 -13.00
N GLN A 51 5.48 5.33 -12.79
CA GLN A 51 4.77 4.17 -13.32
C GLN A 51 3.37 4.02 -12.69
N ALA A 52 3.26 4.22 -11.38
CA ALA A 52 1.99 4.19 -10.65
C ALA A 52 1.05 5.30 -11.15
N TRP A 53 1.56 6.51 -11.34
CA TRP A 53 0.82 7.64 -11.90
C TRP A 53 0.33 7.36 -13.32
N GLN A 54 1.19 6.79 -14.16
CA GLN A 54 0.79 6.42 -15.53
C GLN A 54 -0.28 5.32 -15.52
N MET A 55 -0.16 4.33 -14.63
CA MET A 55 -1.16 3.28 -14.46
C MET A 55 -2.52 3.86 -14.04
N LEU A 56 -2.53 4.74 -13.05
CA LEU A 56 -3.74 5.42 -12.56
C LEU A 56 -4.46 6.16 -13.70
N LYS A 57 -3.73 6.97 -14.48
CA LYS A 57 -4.29 7.67 -15.65
C LYS A 57 -4.84 6.73 -16.73
N SER A 58 -4.20 5.57 -16.91
CA SER A 58 -4.59 4.61 -17.95
C SER A 58 -5.83 3.78 -17.61
N ARG A 59 -6.35 3.90 -16.38
CA ARG A 59 -7.47 3.09 -15.85
C ARG A 59 -8.62 3.97 -15.34
N PRO A 60 -9.22 4.81 -16.20
CA PRO A 60 -10.37 5.62 -15.80
C PRO A 60 -11.61 4.76 -15.48
N ASP A 61 -11.62 3.49 -15.90
CA ASP A 61 -12.66 2.52 -15.59
C ASP A 61 -12.55 1.94 -14.16
N LYS A 62 -11.51 2.31 -13.41
CA LYS A 62 -11.22 1.77 -12.08
C LYS A 62 -11.19 2.88 -11.02
N THR A 63 -11.60 2.54 -9.82
CA THR A 63 -11.55 3.40 -8.63
C THR A 63 -10.25 3.23 -7.84
N TRP A 64 -9.18 2.79 -8.50
CA TRP A 64 -7.89 2.53 -7.86
C TRP A 64 -7.29 3.83 -7.32
N SER A 65 -6.66 3.76 -6.15
CA SER A 65 -5.87 4.87 -5.62
C SER A 65 -4.44 4.87 -6.20
N LEU A 66 -3.70 5.95 -5.97
CA LEU A 66 -2.25 5.97 -6.29
C LEU A 66 -1.47 4.96 -5.42
N VAL A 67 -1.92 4.74 -4.18
CA VAL A 67 -1.32 3.77 -3.25
C VAL A 67 -1.47 2.35 -3.78
N ASP A 68 -2.66 2.01 -4.31
CA ASP A 68 -2.91 0.73 -4.98
C ASP A 68 -2.02 0.55 -6.20
N CYS A 69 -1.98 1.55 -7.09
CA CYS A 69 -1.15 1.52 -8.28
C CYS A 69 0.35 1.33 -7.96
N ALA A 70 0.88 2.03 -6.97
CA ALA A 70 2.27 1.87 -6.52
C ALA A 70 2.51 0.45 -5.96
N SER A 71 1.54 -0.08 -5.21
CA SER A 71 1.59 -1.45 -4.70
C SER A 71 1.61 -2.46 -5.85
N PHE A 72 0.79 -2.28 -6.89
CA PHE A 72 0.74 -3.16 -8.05
C PHE A 72 2.06 -3.15 -8.85
N VAL A 73 2.67 -1.97 -9.03
CA VAL A 73 3.97 -1.84 -9.70
C VAL A 73 5.05 -2.61 -8.92
N ILE A 74 5.17 -2.36 -7.62
CA ILE A 74 6.17 -3.04 -6.77
C ILE A 74 5.92 -4.55 -6.74
N MET A 75 4.68 -4.99 -6.59
CA MET A 75 4.33 -6.41 -6.60
C MET A 75 4.75 -7.09 -7.91
N ARG A 76 4.50 -6.46 -9.06
CA ARG A 76 4.94 -6.98 -10.37
C ARG A 76 6.45 -7.04 -10.48
N GLN A 77 7.16 -5.96 -10.12
CA GLN A 77 8.63 -5.91 -10.16
C GLN A 77 9.25 -7.00 -9.28
N ARG A 78 8.65 -7.28 -8.12
CA ARG A 78 9.11 -8.28 -7.16
C ARG A 78 8.49 -9.66 -7.33
N LYS A 79 7.69 -9.88 -8.38
CA LYS A 79 6.99 -11.15 -8.67
C LYS A 79 6.12 -11.65 -7.49
N LEU A 80 5.55 -10.73 -6.73
CA LEU A 80 4.61 -11.02 -5.65
C LEU A 80 3.21 -11.20 -6.23
N THR A 81 2.54 -12.28 -5.86
CA THR A 81 1.21 -12.63 -6.38
C THR A 81 0.11 -12.51 -5.34
N GLN A 82 0.45 -12.47 -4.05
CA GLN A 82 -0.49 -12.47 -2.95
C GLN A 82 -0.47 -11.14 -2.18
N ALA A 83 -1.65 -10.61 -1.86
CA ALA A 83 -1.83 -9.39 -1.08
C ALA A 83 -2.68 -9.67 0.17
N LEU A 84 -2.19 -9.23 1.33
CA LEU A 84 -2.93 -9.26 2.59
C LEU A 84 -3.86 -8.04 2.65
N THR A 85 -5.01 -8.12 2.00
CA THR A 85 -5.96 -6.99 1.89
C THR A 85 -7.38 -7.48 1.69
N THR A 86 -8.35 -6.70 2.16
CA THR A 86 -9.78 -6.86 1.89
C THR A 86 -10.26 -6.06 0.68
N ASP A 87 -9.35 -5.39 -0.05
CA ASP A 87 -9.70 -4.57 -1.20
C ASP A 87 -9.66 -5.36 -2.52
N HIS A 88 -10.83 -5.48 -3.16
CA HIS A 88 -11.04 -6.15 -4.44
C HIS A 88 -10.24 -5.54 -5.61
N HIS A 89 -9.70 -4.33 -5.49
CA HIS A 89 -8.84 -3.72 -6.50
C HIS A 89 -7.64 -4.62 -6.84
N PHE A 90 -7.11 -5.35 -5.86
CA PHE A 90 -5.98 -6.27 -6.07
C PHE A 90 -6.35 -7.44 -6.99
N GLU A 91 -7.56 -7.99 -6.88
CA GLU A 91 -8.04 -9.03 -7.79
C GLU A 91 -8.24 -8.51 -9.21
N GLN A 92 -8.80 -7.29 -9.34
CA GLN A 92 -8.94 -6.63 -10.64
C GLN A 92 -7.58 -6.41 -11.34
N ALA A 93 -6.52 -6.17 -10.56
CA ALA A 93 -5.16 -6.00 -11.06
C ALA A 93 -4.41 -7.33 -11.30
N GLY A 94 -5.04 -8.48 -11.00
CA GLY A 94 -4.53 -9.82 -11.24
C GLY A 94 -3.83 -10.49 -10.05
N PHE A 95 -3.97 -9.96 -8.83
CA PHE A 95 -3.38 -10.51 -7.61
C PHE A 95 -4.38 -11.35 -6.80
N VAL A 96 -3.86 -12.23 -5.95
CA VAL A 96 -4.64 -13.06 -5.03
C VAL A 96 -4.76 -12.34 -3.70
N ARG A 97 -5.99 -12.03 -3.28
CA ARG A 97 -6.26 -11.57 -1.92
C ARG A 97 -6.20 -12.72 -0.93
N LEU A 98 -5.54 -12.49 0.21
CA LEU A 98 -5.48 -13.46 1.30
C LEU A 98 -6.60 -13.26 2.34
N LEU A 99 -7.18 -12.06 2.43
CA LEU A 99 -8.33 -11.78 3.28
C LEU A 99 -9.61 -11.79 2.43
N LYS A 100 -10.56 -12.66 2.79
CA LYS A 100 -11.89 -12.77 2.16
C LYS A 100 -12.94 -12.22 3.10
#